data_AF-A0A3A9YC02-F1
#
_entry.id   AF-A0A3A9YC02-F1
#
_cell.length_a   1.000
_cell.length_b   1.000
_cell.length_c   1.000
_cell.angle_alpha   90.00
_cell.angle_beta   90.00
_cell.angle_gamma   90.00
#
_symmetry.space_group_name_H-M   'P 1'
#
loop_
_entity.id
_entity.type
_entity.pdbx_description
1 polymer ?
#
loop_
_entity_poly.entity_id
_entity_poly.type
_entity_poly.pdbx_seq_one_letter_code
_entity_poly.pdbx_strand_id
1 'polypeptide(L)'
;MTPARKFILAGVTLMCLTSCGLDSEGQATKAATDAVRSRAALAQDTASAVLADPKRATQTPEQQLTALATAASAADRHGVVFGQRTGQDGHLEVDVAYDEAGHGGGYIAAEVHVRLCVRLSGVADKDPHVDIVDIACDPALDQRPNRPDQIVTFAPVNR
;
A
#
# COMPACT_ATOMS: atom_id res chain seq x y z
N MET A 1 -34.30 28.46 63.97
CA MET A 1 -33.87 29.65 63.21
C MET A 1 -32.35 29.62 63.08
N THR A 2 -31.85 29.36 61.86
CA THR A 2 -30.55 29.67 61.18
C THR A 2 -29.19 29.61 61.93
N PRO A 3 -28.03 29.31 61.26
CA PRO A 3 -27.77 29.28 59.82
C PRO A 3 -27.02 28.05 59.24
N ALA A 4 -26.93 28.04 57.91
CA ALA A 4 -26.34 27.05 57.02
C ALA A 4 -24.80 26.94 57.09
N ARG A 5 -24.27 25.76 56.75
CA ARG A 5 -22.91 25.57 56.23
C ARG A 5 -22.92 24.72 54.96
N LYS A 6 -22.48 25.35 53.87
CA LYS A 6 -22.02 24.72 52.63
C LYS A 6 -20.72 23.93 52.91
N PHE A 7 -20.39 22.92 52.10
CA PHE A 7 -19.11 22.77 51.38
C PHE A 7 -18.93 21.34 50.81
N ILE A 8 -19.01 21.25 49.47
CA ILE A 8 -18.15 20.54 48.50
C ILE A 8 -18.08 18.99 48.57
N LEU A 9 -18.60 18.20 47.61
CA LEU A 9 -18.20 17.99 46.19
C LEU A 9 -16.77 17.43 46.03
N ALA A 10 -16.56 16.13 46.25
CA ALA A 10 -15.40 15.42 45.73
C ALA A 10 -15.66 13.90 45.75
N GLY A 11 -15.90 13.30 44.59
CA GLY A 11 -16.09 11.85 44.56
C GLY A 11 -16.41 11.23 43.22
N VAL A 12 -16.24 11.93 42.08
CA VAL A 12 -16.36 11.30 40.76
C VAL A 12 -15.42 12.00 39.79
N THR A 13 -14.13 11.63 39.79
CA THR A 13 -13.24 11.83 38.64
C THR A 13 -11.98 10.99 38.86
N LEU A 14 -12.07 9.67 38.61
CA LEU A 14 -10.87 8.85 38.44
C LEU A 14 -11.13 7.59 37.60
N MET A 15 -11.71 7.74 36.41
CA MET A 15 -11.78 6.66 35.42
C MET A 15 -11.83 7.17 33.96
N CYS A 16 -10.91 8.07 33.57
CA CYS A 16 -10.73 8.45 32.15
C CYS A 16 -9.24 8.69 31.80
N LEU A 17 -8.31 7.86 32.28
CA LEU A 17 -6.87 8.00 31.96
C LEU A 17 -6.22 6.76 31.33
N THR A 18 -6.99 5.76 30.89
CA THR A 18 -6.43 4.51 30.33
C THR A 18 -6.68 4.28 28.84
N SER A 19 -7.08 5.28 28.05
CA SER A 19 -7.28 5.10 26.59
C SER A 19 -6.58 6.14 25.70
N CYS A 20 -5.56 6.83 26.21
CA CYS A 20 -4.57 7.55 25.39
C CYS A 20 -3.23 6.80 25.36
N GLY A 21 -3.27 5.47 25.41
CA GLY A 21 -2.13 4.66 25.06
C GLY A 21 -1.90 4.83 23.56
N LEU A 22 -0.78 5.46 23.17
CA LEU A 22 -0.30 5.53 21.80
C LEU A 22 -0.38 4.12 21.20
N ASP A 23 -1.33 3.91 20.31
CA ASP A 23 -1.50 2.66 19.58
C ASP A 23 -0.30 2.50 18.64
N SER A 24 0.76 1.88 19.16
CA SER A 24 2.04 1.71 18.49
C SER A 24 1.87 0.81 17.26
N GLU A 25 1.11 -0.28 17.41
CA GLU A 25 0.78 -1.20 16.31
C GLU A 25 -0.10 -0.52 15.25
N GLY A 26 -1.09 0.27 15.65
CA GLY A 26 -1.92 1.05 14.72
C GLY A 26 -1.12 2.10 13.95
N GLN A 27 -0.17 2.78 14.60
CA GLN A 27 0.76 3.71 13.94
C GLN A 27 1.68 2.99 12.95
N ALA A 28 2.29 1.86 13.36
CA ALA A 28 3.11 1.02 12.50
C ALA A 28 2.33 0.57 11.26
N THR A 29 1.14 0.00 11.46
CA THR A 29 0.26 -0.48 10.39
C THR A 29 -0.09 0.65 9.42
N LYS A 30 -0.46 1.83 9.94
CA LYS A 30 -0.80 3.00 9.12
C LYS A 30 0.40 3.46 8.29
N ALA A 31 1.58 3.57 8.90
CA ALA A 31 2.80 4.00 8.21
C ALA A 31 3.17 3.03 7.08
N ALA A 32 3.16 1.72 7.34
CA ALA A 32 3.43 0.69 6.33
C ALA A 32 2.40 0.73 5.19
N THR A 33 1.11 0.85 5.54
CA THR A 33 0.01 0.92 4.56
C THR A 33 0.11 2.16 3.67
N ASP A 34 0.36 3.33 4.24
CA ASP A 34 0.50 4.58 3.50
C ASP A 34 1.71 4.50 2.54
N ALA A 35 2.81 3.87 2.98
CA ALA A 35 4.00 3.67 2.17
C ALA A 35 3.76 2.72 0.97
N VAL A 36 3.18 1.54 1.18
CA VAL A 36 2.91 0.61 0.06
C VAL A 36 1.91 1.19 -0.95
N ARG A 37 0.91 1.96 -0.49
CA ARG A 37 -0.02 2.68 -1.37
C ARG A 37 0.66 3.78 -2.19
N SER A 38 1.51 4.58 -1.54
CA SER A 38 2.29 5.62 -2.21
C SER A 38 3.19 5.02 -3.31
N ARG A 39 3.83 3.89 -3.04
CA ARG A 39 4.65 3.16 -4.03
C ARG A 39 3.83 2.64 -5.20
N ALA A 40 2.67 2.05 -4.93
CA ALA A 40 1.78 1.56 -5.96
C ALA A 40 1.29 2.70 -6.88
N ALA A 41 0.98 3.88 -6.32
CA ALA A 41 0.62 5.07 -7.09
C ALA A 41 1.80 5.57 -7.94
N LEU A 42 3.02 5.67 -7.36
CA LEU A 42 4.21 6.06 -8.11
C LEU A 42 4.54 5.07 -9.24
N ALA A 43 4.30 3.78 -9.02
CA ALA A 43 4.47 2.76 -10.04
C ALA A 43 3.45 2.89 -11.18
N GLN A 44 2.20 3.24 -10.87
CA GLN A 44 1.19 3.56 -11.89
C GLN A 44 1.61 4.77 -12.74
N ASP A 45 2.08 5.84 -12.11
CA ASP A 45 2.57 7.04 -12.82
C ASP A 45 3.78 6.71 -13.70
N THR A 46 4.73 5.95 -13.17
CA THR A 46 5.95 5.53 -13.89
C THR A 46 5.61 4.61 -15.06
N ALA A 47 4.69 3.66 -14.86
CA ALA A 47 4.20 2.77 -15.90
C ALA A 47 3.51 3.54 -17.02
N SER A 48 2.67 4.52 -16.67
CA SER A 48 1.99 5.39 -17.63
C SER A 48 3.00 6.16 -18.47
N ALA A 49 4.01 6.76 -17.83
CA ALA A 49 5.08 7.48 -18.53
C ALA A 49 5.90 6.57 -19.45
N VAL A 50 6.15 5.31 -19.05
CA VAL A 50 6.86 4.34 -19.88
C VAL A 50 6.04 3.94 -21.09
N LEU A 51 4.74 3.66 -20.94
CA LEU A 51 3.88 3.32 -22.07
C LEU A 51 3.65 4.51 -23.01
N ALA A 52 3.73 5.75 -22.51
CA ALA A 52 3.64 6.99 -23.28
C ALA A 52 4.86 7.29 -24.17
N ASP A 53 5.99 6.61 -23.96
CA ASP A 53 7.16 6.81 -24.82
C ASP A 53 6.83 6.29 -26.24
N PRO A 54 6.86 7.15 -27.29
CA PRO A 54 6.55 6.76 -28.66
C PRO A 54 7.40 5.60 -29.19
N LYS A 55 8.58 5.38 -28.61
CA LYS A 55 9.44 4.23 -28.94
C LYS A 55 8.84 2.90 -28.48
N ARG A 56 7.96 2.88 -27.47
CA ARG A 56 7.29 1.64 -27.02
C ARG A 56 6.32 1.12 -28.05
N ALA A 57 5.56 2.00 -28.70
CA ALA A 57 4.58 1.59 -29.70
C ALA A 57 5.19 0.82 -30.90
N THR A 58 6.50 0.95 -31.13
CA THR A 58 7.22 0.23 -32.21
C THR A 58 7.95 -1.02 -31.75
N GLN A 59 7.92 -1.33 -30.44
CA GLN A 59 8.55 -2.52 -29.85
C GLN A 59 7.63 -3.74 -29.92
N THR A 60 8.21 -4.93 -29.75
CA THR A 60 7.40 -6.16 -29.65
C THR A 60 6.62 -6.18 -28.33
N PRO A 61 5.47 -6.90 -28.26
CA PRO A 61 4.70 -7.02 -27.02
C PRO A 61 5.54 -7.50 -25.83
N GLU A 62 6.49 -8.42 -26.04
CA GLU A 62 7.38 -8.92 -24.99
C GLU A 62 8.32 -7.83 -24.45
N GLN A 63 8.83 -6.97 -25.35
CA GLN A 63 9.67 -5.84 -24.96
C GLN A 63 8.88 -4.78 -24.21
N GLN A 64 7.66 -4.50 -24.64
CA GLN A 64 6.75 -3.59 -23.95
C GLN A 64 6.37 -4.13 -22.56
N LEU A 65 6.04 -5.42 -22.46
CA LEU A 65 5.71 -6.09 -21.21
C LEU A 65 6.89 -6.05 -20.23
N THR A 66 8.10 -6.30 -20.72
CA THR A 66 9.34 -6.20 -19.92
C THR A 66 9.56 -4.77 -19.42
N ALA A 67 9.30 -3.76 -20.27
CA ALA A 67 9.42 -2.35 -19.89
C ALA A 67 8.37 -1.98 -18.82
N LEU A 68 7.13 -2.45 -18.96
CA LEU A 68 6.07 -2.25 -17.96
C LEU A 68 6.44 -2.93 -16.63
N ALA A 69 6.93 -4.16 -16.67
CA ALA A 69 7.36 -4.89 -15.47
C ALA A 69 8.54 -4.20 -14.76
N THR A 70 9.46 -3.63 -15.55
CA THR A 70 10.57 -2.82 -15.03
C THR A 70 10.03 -1.54 -14.38
N ALA A 71 9.10 -0.84 -15.02
CA ALA A 71 8.49 0.37 -14.46
C ALA A 71 7.77 0.08 -13.13
N ALA A 72 6.97 -0.99 -13.10
CA ALA A 72 6.20 -1.43 -11.95
C ALA A 72 7.08 -1.78 -10.74
N SER A 73 8.27 -2.36 -10.97
CA SER A 73 9.21 -2.75 -9.91
C SER A 73 10.23 -1.66 -9.54
N ALA A 74 10.66 -0.85 -10.50
CA ALA A 74 11.75 0.11 -10.34
C ALA A 74 11.35 1.40 -9.62
N ALA A 75 10.05 1.72 -9.55
CA ALA A 75 9.56 2.92 -8.87
C ALA A 75 10.10 3.07 -7.43
N ASP A 76 10.44 1.96 -6.76
CA ASP A 76 11.15 2.01 -5.47
C ASP A 76 12.14 0.86 -5.22
N ARG A 77 12.54 0.07 -6.23
CA ARG A 77 13.35 -1.16 -6.07
C ARG A 77 12.78 -2.22 -5.10
N HIS A 78 11.56 -2.03 -4.61
CA HIS A 78 10.90 -2.89 -3.62
C HIS A 78 9.65 -3.59 -4.17
N GLY A 79 9.24 -3.29 -5.41
CA GLY A 79 8.16 -4.00 -6.09
C GLY A 79 8.64 -5.35 -6.63
N VAL A 80 7.91 -6.42 -6.30
CA VAL A 80 8.19 -7.77 -6.80
C VAL A 80 7.14 -8.19 -7.80
N VAL A 81 7.56 -8.33 -9.05
CA VAL A 81 6.71 -8.84 -10.13
C VAL A 81 6.55 -10.35 -9.97
N PHE A 82 5.31 -10.81 -9.89
CA PHE A 82 4.98 -12.23 -9.77
C PHE A 82 4.08 -12.73 -10.90
N GLY A 83 3.56 -11.84 -11.75
CA GLY A 83 2.80 -12.20 -12.94
C GLY A 83 3.04 -11.21 -14.06
N GLN A 84 3.17 -11.72 -15.28
CA GLN A 84 3.26 -10.91 -16.50
C GLN A 84 2.49 -11.62 -17.61
N ARG A 85 1.65 -10.90 -18.34
CA ARG A 85 0.93 -11.46 -19.49
C ARG A 85 0.48 -10.35 -20.44
N THR A 86 0.25 -10.75 -21.68
CA THR A 86 -0.51 -9.94 -22.63
C THR A 86 -1.98 -10.36 -22.51
N GLY A 87 -2.84 -9.41 -22.17
CA GLY A 87 -4.28 -9.56 -22.14
C GLY A 87 -4.89 -9.53 -23.55
N GLN A 88 -6.21 -9.39 -23.61
CA GLN A 88 -6.91 -9.20 -24.88
C GLN A 88 -6.58 -7.83 -25.48
N ASP A 89 -6.69 -7.72 -26.81
CA ASP A 89 -6.55 -6.45 -27.55
C ASP A 89 -5.21 -5.71 -27.37
N GLY A 90 -4.16 -6.44 -26.98
CA GLY A 90 -2.82 -5.88 -26.81
C GLY A 90 -2.57 -5.20 -25.46
N HIS A 91 -3.48 -5.35 -24.50
CA HIS A 91 -3.23 -4.92 -23.12
C HIS A 91 -2.05 -5.67 -22.52
N LEU A 92 -1.20 -4.95 -21.81
CA LEU A 92 -0.07 -5.48 -21.08
C LEU A 92 -0.44 -5.48 -19.61
N GLU A 93 -0.33 -6.63 -18.95
CA GLU A 93 -0.68 -6.78 -17.54
C GLU A 93 0.53 -7.25 -16.73
N VAL A 94 0.78 -6.57 -15.62
CA VAL A 94 1.81 -6.94 -14.66
C VAL A 94 1.22 -6.99 -13.26
N ASP A 95 1.36 -8.13 -12.61
CA ASP A 95 1.00 -8.34 -11.21
C ASP A 95 2.24 -8.11 -10.34
N VAL A 96 2.13 -7.22 -9.36
CA VAL A 96 3.27 -6.78 -8.53
C VAL A 96 2.87 -6.70 -7.05
N ALA A 97 3.81 -7.03 -6.18
CA ALA A 97 3.67 -6.94 -4.73
C ALA A 97 4.60 -5.87 -4.16
N TYR A 98 4.10 -5.03 -3.26
CA TYR A 98 4.86 -4.06 -2.49
C TYR A 98 4.80 -4.44 -1.01
N ASP A 99 5.97 -4.70 -0.44
CA ASP A 99 6.14 -5.01 0.98
C ASP A 99 6.74 -3.81 1.70
N GLU A 100 6.27 -3.52 2.92
CA GLU A 100 6.89 -2.50 3.79
C GLU A 100 6.75 -2.86 5.27
N ALA A 101 7.76 -2.49 6.07
CA ALA A 101 7.71 -2.55 7.53
C ALA A 101 7.42 -1.16 8.10
N GLY A 102 6.34 -1.04 8.86
CA GLY A 102 6.02 0.18 9.59
C GLY A 102 6.51 0.09 11.03
N HIS A 103 6.89 1.23 11.60
CA HIS A 103 7.43 1.30 12.96
C HIS A 103 6.57 2.22 13.81
N GLY A 104 6.12 1.71 14.95
CA GLY A 104 5.32 2.40 15.95
C GLY A 104 6.17 2.89 17.11
N GLY A 105 6.01 4.16 17.48
CA GLY A 105 6.61 4.72 18.69
C GLY A 105 5.71 4.55 19.90
N GLY A 106 6.28 4.29 21.07
CA GLY A 106 5.53 4.18 22.33
C GLY A 106 6.35 3.56 23.45
N TYR A 107 5.68 3.26 24.58
CA TYR A 107 6.29 2.50 25.68
C TYR A 107 6.73 1.10 25.24
N ILE A 108 6.03 0.53 24.26
CA ILE A 108 6.41 -0.68 23.53
C ILE A 108 6.55 -0.30 22.05
N ALA A 109 7.75 -0.46 21.51
CA ALA A 109 7.98 -0.31 20.08
C ALA A 109 7.31 -1.47 19.35
N ALA A 110 6.63 -1.16 18.23
CA ALA A 110 6.00 -2.16 17.37
C ALA A 110 6.58 -2.07 15.96
N GLU A 111 6.73 -3.22 15.32
CA GLU A 111 7.04 -3.35 13.90
C GLU A 111 5.91 -4.19 13.27
N VAL A 112 5.36 -3.73 12.14
CA VAL A 112 4.30 -4.43 11.41
C VAL A 112 4.67 -4.48 9.94
N HIS A 113 4.67 -5.67 9.36
CA HIS A 113 4.90 -5.89 7.94
C HIS A 113 3.57 -5.92 7.17
N VAL A 114 3.48 -5.09 6.13
CA VAL A 114 2.30 -5.00 5.27
C VAL A 114 2.67 -5.33 3.84
N ARG A 115 1.78 -6.04 3.13
CA ARG A 115 1.86 -6.28 1.70
C ARG A 115 0.65 -5.70 0.96
N LEU A 116 0.89 -5.09 -0.18
CA LEU A 116 -0.12 -4.72 -1.16
C LEU A 116 0.18 -5.42 -2.49
N CYS A 117 -0.81 -6.10 -3.07
CA CYS A 117 -0.69 -6.74 -4.38
C CYS A 117 -1.67 -6.11 -5.37
N VAL A 118 -1.14 -5.64 -6.49
CA VAL A 118 -1.90 -4.94 -7.52
C VAL A 118 -1.56 -5.46 -8.90
N ARG A 119 -2.50 -5.30 -9.83
CA ARG A 119 -2.25 -5.42 -11.25
C ARG A 119 -2.21 -4.04 -11.89
N LEU A 120 -1.15 -3.78 -12.62
CA LEU A 120 -1.04 -2.66 -13.56
C LEU A 120 -1.41 -3.17 -14.95
N SER A 121 -2.34 -2.51 -15.63
CA SER A 121 -2.78 -2.85 -16.98
C SER A 121 -2.80 -1.62 -17.88
N GLY A 122 -2.31 -1.73 -19.10
CA GLY A 122 -2.36 -0.63 -20.07
C GLY A 122 -1.94 -1.04 -21.47
N VAL A 123 -2.10 -0.14 -22.42
CA VAL A 123 -1.68 -0.32 -23.82
C VAL A 123 -0.58 0.68 -24.14
N ALA A 124 0.43 0.28 -24.91
CA ALA A 124 1.43 1.21 -25.44
C ALA A 124 0.87 1.93 -26.66
N ASP A 125 0.26 3.09 -26.46
CA ASP A 125 -0.31 3.91 -27.54
C ASP A 125 0.01 5.42 -27.40
N LYS A 126 -0.76 6.28 -28.09
CA LYS A 126 -0.55 7.74 -28.11
C LYS A 126 -1.15 8.47 -26.90
N ASP A 127 -2.06 7.85 -26.16
CA ASP A 127 -2.67 8.39 -24.94
C ASP A 127 -2.81 7.27 -23.89
N PRO A 128 -1.68 6.72 -23.42
CA PRO A 128 -1.74 5.49 -22.66
C PRO A 128 -2.17 5.79 -21.24
N HIS A 129 -3.20 5.08 -20.83
CA HIS A 129 -3.66 5.01 -19.46
C HIS A 129 -3.22 3.67 -18.85
N VAL A 130 -2.71 3.72 -17.62
CA VAL A 130 -2.46 2.51 -16.82
C VAL A 130 -3.49 2.44 -15.71
N ASP A 131 -4.32 1.41 -15.77
CA ASP A 131 -5.22 1.04 -14.69
C ASP A 131 -4.45 0.31 -13.60
N ILE A 132 -4.87 0.53 -12.35
CA ILE A 132 -4.38 -0.21 -11.18
C ILE A 132 -5.55 -0.83 -10.43
N VAL A 133 -5.47 -2.13 -10.14
CA VAL A 133 -6.52 -2.85 -9.41
C VAL A 133 -5.92 -3.78 -8.36
N ASP A 134 -6.62 -3.95 -7.24
CA ASP A 134 -6.27 -4.92 -6.22
C ASP A 134 -6.40 -6.35 -6.74
N ILE A 135 -5.43 -7.20 -6.43
CA ILE A 135 -5.44 -8.63 -6.77
C ILE A 135 -5.00 -9.48 -5.58
N ALA A 136 -5.29 -10.78 -5.64
CA ALA A 136 -4.72 -11.72 -4.69
C ALA A 136 -3.19 -11.79 -4.85
N CYS A 137 -2.46 -11.78 -3.74
CA CYS A 137 -1.03 -12.05 -3.72
C CYS A 137 -0.75 -13.52 -4.06
N ASP A 138 0.31 -13.78 -4.83
CA ASP A 138 0.77 -15.15 -5.03
C ASP A 138 1.26 -15.75 -3.70
N PRO A 139 0.75 -16.92 -3.26
CA PRO A 139 1.19 -17.58 -2.03
C PRO A 139 2.69 -17.87 -1.96
N ALA A 140 3.39 -18.00 -3.10
CA ALA A 140 4.83 -18.19 -3.14
C ALA A 140 5.60 -17.00 -2.54
N LEU A 141 4.99 -15.80 -2.51
CA LEU A 141 5.60 -14.61 -1.91
C LEU A 141 5.75 -14.72 -0.38
N ASP A 142 5.00 -15.61 0.28
CA ASP A 142 5.11 -15.87 1.73
C ASP A 142 6.34 -16.71 2.10
N GLN A 143 7.03 -17.31 1.13
CA GLN A 143 8.27 -18.05 1.36
C GLN A 143 9.49 -17.12 1.53
N ARG A 144 9.30 -15.81 1.31
CA ARG A 144 10.35 -14.80 1.47
C ARG A 144 10.49 -14.40 2.94
N PRO A 145 11.67 -13.92 3.38
CA PRO A 145 11.81 -13.27 4.68
C PRO A 145 10.79 -12.15 4.84
N ASN A 146 10.37 -11.89 6.08
CA ASN A 146 9.39 -10.85 6.43
C ASN A 146 8.02 -11.09 5.79
N ARG A 147 7.45 -12.26 6.07
CA ARG A 147 6.05 -12.56 5.73
C ARG A 147 5.16 -11.43 6.27
N PRO A 148 4.25 -10.88 5.45
CA PRO A 148 3.40 -9.79 5.91
C PRO A 148 2.48 -10.26 7.04
N ASP A 149 2.35 -9.43 8.07
CA ASP A 149 1.32 -9.60 9.11
C ASP A 149 -0.06 -9.30 8.53
N GLN A 150 -0.14 -8.39 7.55
CA GLN A 150 -1.38 -7.95 6.92
C GLN A 150 -1.23 -7.76 5.41
N ILE A 151 -2.28 -8.15 4.67
CA ILE A 151 -2.46 -7.77 3.27
C ILE A 151 -3.48 -6.64 3.21
N VAL A 152 -3.12 -5.54 2.55
CA VAL A 152 -3.95 -4.34 2.43
C VAL A 152 -4.39 -4.09 0.98
N THR A 153 -5.35 -3.19 0.79
CA THR A 153 -5.88 -2.76 -0.50
C THR A 153 -5.38 -1.36 -0.89
N PHE A 154 -5.30 -1.09 -2.19
CA PHE A 154 -4.86 0.17 -2.76
C PHE A 154 -5.79 1.32 -2.36
N ALA A 155 -7.10 1.14 -2.50
CA ALA A 155 -8.09 2.09 -2.02
C ALA A 155 -8.39 1.88 -0.52
N PRO A 156 -8.66 2.95 0.26
CA PRO A 156 -9.27 2.80 1.58
C PRO A 156 -10.67 2.20 1.42
N VAL A 157 -10.99 1.19 2.25
CA VAL A 157 -12.37 0.74 2.39
C VAL A 157 -13.12 1.90 3.05
N ASN A 158 -13.89 2.67 2.27
CA ASN A 158 -14.84 3.64 2.82
C ASN A 158 -15.76 2.85 3.77
N ARG A 159 -15.59 3.07 5.07
CA ARG A 159 -16.51 2.59 6.11
C ARG A 159 -17.52 3.68 6.42
#